data_AF-A0A9W8YU09-F1
#
_entry.id   AF-A0A9W8YU09-F1
#
_cell.length_a   1.000
_cell.length_b   1.000
_cell.length_c   1.000
_cell.angle_alpha   90.00
_cell.angle_beta   90.00
_cell.angle_gamma   90.00
#
_symmetry.space_group_name_H-M   'P 1'
#
loop_
_entity.id
_entity.type
_entity.pdbx_description
1 polymer ?
#
loop_
_entity_poly.entity_id
_entity_poly.type
_entity_poly.pdbx_seq_one_letter_code
_entity_poly.pdbx_strand_id
1 'polypeptide(L)'
;MLLQGLLNTVLLLLVLALLVDRRWHQQRYGQLEGSGDITGFVPPASQQIKSFVPDMAFVPENGSDFFSEEVKEKWLSIVPKGLGYLKVDNPSKYNNLPHPVKGYKDTVFTTSVTHQLHCLYNILEVYSSLTSGQPIEEQMKGHLPHCFEYLRQSIMCCGDTALEGQHTTFPNGIIGSDGWDAKHVCKDYGQIFEYLEKNRVDDQVWI
;
A
#
# COMPACT_ATOMS: atom_id res chain seq x y z
N MET A 1 -26.71 -29.76 -46.78
CA MET A 1 -25.75 -30.32 -45.79
C MET A 1 -24.37 -29.65 -45.87
N LEU A 2 -23.71 -29.60 -47.03
CA LEU A 2 -22.36 -28.98 -47.15
C LEU A 2 -22.32 -27.48 -46.78
N LEU A 3 -23.31 -26.70 -47.19
CA LEU A 3 -23.38 -25.26 -46.89
C LEU A 3 -23.54 -24.97 -45.38
N GLN A 4 -24.34 -25.79 -44.69
CA GLN A 4 -24.51 -25.70 -43.23
C GLN A 4 -23.23 -26.10 -42.48
N GLY A 5 -22.53 -27.15 -42.95
CA GLY A 5 -21.24 -27.55 -42.38
C GLY A 5 -20.16 -26.47 -42.53
N LEU A 6 -20.11 -25.82 -43.70
CA LEU A 6 -19.20 -24.71 -43.96
C LEU A 6 -19.51 -23.50 -43.06
N LEU A 7 -20.79 -23.12 -42.97
CA LEU A 7 -21.23 -22.01 -42.12
C LEU A 7 -20.87 -22.23 -40.64
N ASN A 8 -21.11 -23.44 -40.13
CA ASN A 8 -20.79 -23.80 -38.75
C ASN A 8 -19.28 -23.76 -38.48
N THR A 9 -18.47 -24.20 -39.44
CA THR A 9 -17.01 -24.15 -39.33
C THR A 9 -16.49 -22.71 -39.30
N VAL A 10 -17.02 -21.84 -40.17
CA VAL A 10 -16.67 -20.41 -40.18
C VAL A 10 -17.06 -19.73 -38.88
N LEU A 11 -18.27 -20.01 -38.36
CA LEU A 11 -18.74 -19.45 -37.09
C LEU A 11 -17.84 -19.87 -35.92
N LEU A 12 -17.45 -21.15 -35.86
CA LEU A 12 -16.57 -21.66 -34.82
C LEU A 12 -15.19 -21.00 -34.86
N LEU A 13 -14.60 -20.84 -36.05
CA LEU A 13 -13.30 -20.17 -36.20
C LEU A 13 -13.38 -18.70 -35.79
N LEU A 14 -14.47 -18.00 -36.13
CA LEU A 14 -14.70 -16.63 -35.68
C LEU A 14 -14.83 -16.55 -34.15
N VAL A 15 -15.58 -17.45 -33.51
CA VAL A 15 -15.70 -17.50 -32.05
C VAL A 15 -14.33 -17.77 -31.40
N LEU A 16 -13.55 -18.71 -31.92
CA LEU A 16 -12.20 -18.99 -31.41
C LEU A 16 -11.26 -17.79 -31.60
N ALA A 17 -11.30 -17.13 -32.77
CA ALA A 17 -10.53 -15.92 -33.01
C ALA A 17 -10.91 -14.79 -32.04
N LEU A 18 -12.21 -14.57 -31.81
CA LEU A 18 -12.70 -13.59 -30.84
C LEU A 18 -12.33 -13.94 -29.39
N LEU A 19 -12.30 -15.23 -29.03
CA LEU A 19 -11.87 -15.67 -27.70
C LEU A 19 -10.36 -15.50 -27.50
N VAL A 20 -9.56 -15.79 -28.53
CA VAL A 20 -8.11 -15.56 -28.52
C VAL A 20 -7.83 -14.05 -28.46
N ASP A 21 -8.50 -13.25 -29.29
CA ASP A 21 -8.38 -11.80 -29.32
C ASP A 21 -8.80 -11.18 -27.98
N ARG A 22 -9.92 -11.62 -27.40
CA ARG A 22 -10.37 -11.19 -26.07
C ARG A 22 -9.38 -11.58 -24.98
N ARG A 23 -8.83 -12.80 -25.00
CA ARG A 23 -7.80 -13.22 -24.03
C ARG A 23 -6.51 -12.40 -24.20
N TRP A 24 -6.11 -12.16 -25.45
CA TRP A 24 -4.94 -11.35 -25.78
C TRP A 24 -5.12 -9.89 -25.36
N HIS A 25 -6.29 -9.31 -25.59
CA HIS A 25 -6.64 -7.96 -25.17
C HIS A 25 -6.84 -7.84 -23.66
N GLN A 26 -7.43 -8.82 -22.97
CA GLN A 26 -7.47 -8.82 -21.50
C GLN A 26 -6.08 -8.95 -20.87
N GLN A 27 -5.13 -9.63 -21.53
CA GLN A 27 -3.75 -9.67 -21.07
C GLN A 27 -2.95 -8.42 -21.43
N ARG A 28 -3.21 -7.77 -22.58
CA ARG A 28 -2.54 -6.52 -23.00
C ARG A 28 -3.09 -5.28 -22.32
N TYR A 29 -4.40 -5.20 -22.12
CA TYR A 29 -5.05 -4.26 -21.21
C TYR A 29 -5.21 -4.97 -19.87
N GLY A 30 -4.08 -5.34 -19.26
CA GLY A 30 -4.08 -5.54 -17.83
C GLY A 30 -4.62 -4.25 -17.22
N GLN A 31 -5.79 -4.32 -16.58
CA GLN A 31 -6.29 -3.24 -15.75
C GLN A 31 -5.12 -2.76 -14.89
N LEU A 32 -4.78 -1.47 -14.98
CA LEU A 32 -3.81 -0.89 -14.04
C LEU A 32 -4.24 -1.32 -12.64
N GLU A 33 -3.40 -2.10 -11.97
CA GLU A 33 -3.69 -2.51 -10.60
C GLU A 33 -3.71 -1.23 -9.76
N GLY A 34 -4.83 -0.94 -9.09
CA GLY A 34 -4.93 0.23 -8.22
C GLY A 34 -3.76 0.27 -7.24
N SER A 35 -3.09 1.41 -7.15
CA SER A 35 -1.89 1.60 -6.31
C SER A 35 -0.80 0.53 -6.51
N GLY A 36 -0.66 0.00 -7.74
CA GLY A 36 0.37 -0.96 -8.14
C GLY A 36 1.64 -0.32 -8.69
N ASP A 37 2.68 -1.13 -8.77
CA ASP A 37 3.94 -0.74 -9.41
C ASP A 37 3.84 -0.90 -10.93
N ILE A 38 3.80 0.23 -11.64
CA ILE A 38 3.73 0.24 -13.11
C ILE A 38 5.07 -0.12 -13.78
N THR A 39 6.17 -0.15 -13.02
CA THR A 39 7.49 -0.53 -13.54
C THR A 39 7.61 -2.04 -13.74
N GLY A 40 6.77 -2.81 -13.04
CA GLY A 40 6.78 -4.27 -13.04
C GLY A 40 7.89 -4.89 -12.19
N PHE A 41 8.55 -4.09 -11.34
CA PHE A 41 9.57 -4.58 -10.41
C PHE A 41 8.94 -5.31 -9.23
N VAL A 42 7.91 -4.73 -8.61
CA VAL A 42 7.09 -5.39 -7.58
C VAL A 42 5.95 -6.13 -8.29
N PRO A 43 5.80 -7.45 -8.07
CA PRO A 43 4.73 -8.21 -8.72
C PRO A 43 3.35 -7.75 -8.20
N PRO A 44 2.27 -7.90 -8.99
CA PRO A 44 0.91 -7.67 -8.52
C PRO A 44 0.59 -8.55 -7.30
N ALA A 45 -0.11 -7.99 -6.32
CA ALA A 45 -0.57 -8.73 -5.15
C ALA A 45 -2.02 -9.19 -5.36
N SER A 46 -2.41 -10.32 -4.78
CA SER A 46 -3.83 -10.71 -4.79
C SER A 46 -4.67 -9.72 -3.98
N GLN A 47 -5.96 -9.61 -4.30
CA GLN A 47 -6.90 -8.77 -3.57
C GLN A 47 -7.71 -9.58 -2.55
N GLN A 48 -8.08 -8.96 -1.44
CA GLN A 48 -8.92 -9.52 -0.39
C GLN A 48 -9.93 -8.49 0.10
N ILE A 49 -11.13 -8.95 0.47
CA ILE A 49 -12.12 -8.11 1.15
C ILE A 49 -11.80 -8.10 2.64
N LYS A 50 -11.62 -6.92 3.22
CA LYS A 50 -11.38 -6.74 4.65
C LYS A 50 -12.34 -5.72 5.25
N SER A 51 -12.72 -5.95 6.50
CA SER A 51 -13.33 -4.93 7.34
C SER A 51 -12.28 -4.32 8.25
N PHE A 52 -12.31 -3.01 8.43
CA PHE A 52 -11.41 -2.35 9.37
C PHE A 52 -11.93 -2.53 10.80
N VAL A 53 -10.99 -2.86 11.69
CA VAL A 53 -11.23 -3.07 13.11
C VAL A 53 -10.22 -2.20 13.86
N PRO A 54 -10.65 -1.37 14.83
CA PRO A 54 -9.75 -0.52 15.56
C PRO A 54 -8.76 -1.36 16.39
N ASP A 55 -7.48 -1.01 16.31
CA ASP A 55 -6.41 -1.56 17.15
C ASP A 55 -5.61 -0.40 17.76
N MET A 56 -5.99 0.01 18.96
CA MET A 56 -5.38 1.14 19.66
C MET A 56 -3.97 0.83 20.20
N ALA A 57 -3.44 -0.39 20.01
CA ALA A 57 -2.05 -0.70 20.35
C ALA A 57 -1.03 0.02 19.44
N PHE A 58 -1.44 0.47 18.25
CA PHE A 58 -0.58 1.30 17.37
C PHE A 58 -0.54 2.77 17.80
N VAL A 59 -1.55 3.24 18.52
CA VAL A 59 -1.69 4.64 18.95
C VAL A 59 -2.42 4.67 20.29
N PRO A 60 -1.71 4.49 21.40
CA PRO A 60 -2.32 4.56 22.74
C PRO A 60 -2.96 5.91 23.01
N GLU A 61 -4.02 5.94 23.82
CA GLU A 61 -4.69 7.20 24.21
C GLU A 61 -3.75 8.14 24.98
N ASN A 62 -2.87 7.58 25.81
CA ASN A 62 -1.84 8.33 26.50
C ASN A 62 -0.60 8.48 25.59
N GLY A 63 -0.31 9.71 25.17
CA GLY A 63 0.81 10.00 24.28
C GLY A 63 2.18 9.58 24.81
N SER A 64 2.37 9.46 26.13
CA SER A 64 3.63 8.96 26.70
C SER A 64 3.87 7.48 26.36
N ASP A 65 2.81 6.70 26.24
CA ASP A 65 2.90 5.25 26.02
C ASP A 65 3.28 4.92 24.58
N PHE A 66 3.13 5.86 23.63
CA PHE A 66 3.60 5.72 22.25
C PHE A 66 5.11 5.42 22.17
N PHE A 67 5.90 5.94 23.10
CA PHE A 67 7.35 5.76 23.15
C PHE A 67 7.78 4.46 23.85
N SER A 68 6.83 3.59 24.21
CA SER A 68 7.14 2.29 24.79
C SER A 68 7.71 1.32 23.75
N GLU A 69 8.51 0.34 24.20
CA GLU A 69 9.03 -0.69 23.30
C GLU A 69 7.88 -1.56 22.73
N GLU A 70 6.78 -1.74 23.46
CA GLU A 70 5.61 -2.50 22.99
C GLU A 70 4.98 -1.85 21.74
N VAL A 71 4.75 -0.53 21.77
CA VAL A 71 4.18 0.20 20.62
C VAL A 71 5.16 0.19 19.45
N LYS A 72 6.45 0.37 19.72
CA LYS A 72 7.49 0.30 18.70
C LYS A 72 7.56 -1.09 18.03
N GLU A 73 7.56 -2.17 18.81
CA GLU A 73 7.51 -3.55 18.30
C GLU A 73 6.24 -3.80 17.49
N LYS A 74 5.11 -3.23 17.91
CA LYS A 74 3.84 -3.30 17.17
C LYS A 74 3.95 -2.65 15.80
N TRP A 75 4.53 -1.45 15.69
CA TRP A 75 4.80 -0.80 14.40
C TRP A 75 5.79 -1.57 13.53
N LEU A 76 6.86 -2.07 14.14
CA LEU A 76 7.84 -2.92 13.44
C LEU A 76 7.22 -4.25 12.96
N SER A 77 6.15 -4.74 13.59
CA SER A 77 5.47 -5.96 13.14
C SER A 77 4.76 -5.82 11.80
N ILE A 78 4.43 -4.59 11.38
CA ILE A 78 3.78 -4.31 10.10
C ILE A 78 4.73 -3.73 9.07
N VAL A 79 5.99 -3.48 9.40
CA VAL A 79 6.99 -2.92 8.47
C VAL A 79 8.11 -3.95 8.23
N PRO A 80 8.46 -4.25 6.96
CA PRO A 80 9.55 -5.17 6.66
C PRO A 80 10.90 -4.58 7.08
N LYS A 81 11.84 -5.44 7.45
CA LYS A 81 13.25 -5.06 7.67
C LYS A 81 13.81 -4.31 6.46
N GLY A 82 14.67 -3.34 6.74
CA GLY A 82 15.17 -2.38 5.75
C GLY A 82 14.12 -1.37 5.28
N LEU A 83 12.98 -1.23 5.98
CA LEU A 83 11.88 -0.28 5.68
C LEU A 83 11.33 -0.39 4.24
N GLY A 84 11.45 -1.57 3.64
CA GLY A 84 11.04 -1.80 2.25
C GLY A 84 11.91 -1.07 1.22
N TYR A 85 13.15 -0.71 1.56
CA TYR A 85 14.15 -0.30 0.58
C TYR A 85 14.67 -1.54 -0.15
N LEU A 86 14.57 -1.51 -1.48
CA LEU A 86 14.84 -2.63 -2.37
C LEU A 86 16.00 -2.30 -3.29
N LYS A 87 16.91 -3.27 -3.43
CA LYS A 87 17.98 -3.20 -4.42
C LYS A 87 17.45 -3.61 -5.80
N VAL A 88 17.79 -2.84 -6.84
CA VAL A 88 17.49 -3.15 -8.24
C VAL A 88 18.78 -3.36 -9.01
N ASP A 89 19.16 -4.62 -9.27
CA ASP A 89 20.45 -4.97 -9.91
C ASP A 89 20.59 -4.48 -11.35
N ASN A 90 19.49 -4.43 -12.12
CA ASN A 90 19.50 -4.09 -13.55
C ASN A 90 18.40 -3.06 -13.87
N PRO A 91 18.54 -1.79 -13.43
CA PRO A 91 17.48 -0.79 -13.55
C PRO A 91 17.08 -0.52 -15.00
N SER A 92 17.99 -0.69 -15.97
CA SER A 92 17.72 -0.53 -17.40
C SER A 92 16.70 -1.52 -17.98
N LYS A 93 16.34 -2.59 -17.25
CA LYS A 93 15.29 -3.54 -17.65
C LYS A 93 13.87 -3.02 -17.39
N TYR A 94 13.74 -2.00 -16.55
CA TYR A 94 12.46 -1.47 -16.12
C TYR A 94 12.24 -0.07 -16.70
N ASN A 95 11.02 0.19 -17.15
CA ASN A 95 10.61 1.52 -17.58
C ASN A 95 9.93 2.25 -16.41
N ASN A 96 9.93 3.58 -16.45
CA ASN A 96 9.27 4.44 -15.45
C ASN A 96 9.82 4.34 -14.02
N LEU A 97 11.04 3.84 -13.82
CA LEU A 97 11.70 3.95 -12.54
C LEU A 97 11.90 5.44 -12.17
N PRO A 98 11.67 5.84 -10.91
CA PRO A 98 11.97 7.20 -10.46
C PRO A 98 13.49 7.39 -10.31
N HIS A 99 13.91 8.53 -9.76
CA HIS A 99 15.31 8.71 -9.36
C HIS A 99 15.63 7.79 -8.17
N PRO A 100 16.78 7.09 -8.18
CA PRO A 100 17.18 6.22 -7.08
C PRO A 100 17.51 7.02 -5.83
N VAL A 101 17.38 6.34 -4.68
CA VAL A 101 17.76 6.89 -3.37
C VAL A 101 19.27 7.10 -3.33
N LYS A 102 19.70 8.29 -2.91
CA LYS A 102 21.11 8.62 -2.74
C LYS A 102 21.65 8.05 -1.43
N GLY A 103 22.96 7.81 -1.37
CA GLY A 103 23.63 7.32 -0.16
C GLY A 103 23.84 5.81 -0.11
N TYR A 104 23.26 5.06 -1.05
CA TYR A 104 23.54 3.63 -1.24
C TYR A 104 24.61 3.42 -2.32
N LYS A 105 25.40 2.36 -2.17
CA LYS A 105 26.35 1.90 -3.21
C LYS A 105 25.61 1.30 -4.42
N ASP A 106 24.49 0.65 -4.15
CA ASP A 106 23.63 0.01 -5.14
C ASP A 106 22.50 0.95 -5.61
N THR A 107 21.81 0.58 -6.69
CA THR A 107 20.59 1.29 -7.13
C THR A 107 19.43 0.86 -6.25
N VAL A 108 18.93 1.78 -5.42
CA VAL A 108 17.94 1.49 -4.37
C VAL A 108 16.70 2.36 -4.54
N PHE A 109 15.54 1.75 -4.30
CA PHE A 109 14.23 2.40 -4.26
C PHE A 109 13.47 1.96 -3.02
N THR A 110 12.45 2.71 -2.61
CA THR A 110 11.52 2.30 -1.55
C THR A 110 10.12 2.17 -2.12
N THR A 111 9.28 1.35 -1.49
CA THR A 111 7.88 1.22 -1.90
C THR A 111 7.00 2.29 -1.27
N SER A 112 5.94 2.69 -1.99
CA SER A 112 5.03 3.72 -1.49
C SER A 112 4.36 3.32 -0.17
N VAL A 113 3.98 2.05 0.01
CA VAL A 113 3.31 1.61 1.24
C VAL A 113 4.20 1.74 2.47
N THR A 114 5.49 1.39 2.39
CA THR A 114 6.41 1.53 3.52
C THR A 114 6.75 2.98 3.81
N HIS A 115 6.86 3.82 2.78
CA HIS A 115 7.04 5.27 2.96
C HIS A 115 5.78 5.94 3.55
N GLN A 116 4.58 5.49 3.18
CA GLN A 116 3.32 5.96 3.78
C GLN A 116 3.25 5.59 5.27
N LEU A 117 3.63 4.35 5.65
CA LEU A 117 3.69 3.93 7.04
C LEU A 117 4.72 4.73 7.85
N HIS A 118 5.92 4.97 7.30
CA HIS A 118 6.92 5.83 7.92
C HIS A 118 6.40 7.27 8.13
N CYS A 119 5.73 7.85 7.13
CA CYS A 119 5.11 9.17 7.27
C CYS A 119 4.03 9.21 8.35
N LEU A 120 3.19 8.16 8.45
CA LEU A 120 2.16 8.06 9.48
C LEU A 120 2.79 7.94 10.87
N TYR A 121 3.82 7.10 11.02
CA TYR A 121 4.57 6.95 12.28
C TYR A 121 5.16 8.29 12.74
N ASN A 122 5.82 9.03 11.85
CA ASN A 122 6.39 10.35 12.14
C ASN A 122 5.33 11.38 12.58
N ILE A 123 4.14 11.36 11.97
CA ILE A 123 3.02 12.23 12.39
C ILE A 123 2.58 11.87 13.81
N LEU A 124 2.45 10.58 14.11
CA LEU A 124 2.05 10.08 15.43
C LEU A 124 3.11 10.35 16.49
N GLU A 125 4.39 10.26 16.14
CA GLU A 125 5.49 10.59 17.05
C GLU A 125 5.40 12.06 17.48
N VAL A 126 5.24 12.99 16.54
CA VAL A 126 5.10 14.41 16.87
C VAL A 126 3.82 14.69 17.63
N TYR A 127 2.69 14.09 17.24
CA TYR A 127 1.44 14.22 17.98
C TYR A 127 1.59 13.73 19.43
N SER A 128 2.20 12.57 19.63
CA SER A 128 2.44 11.97 20.95
C SER A 128 3.39 12.81 21.78
N SER A 129 4.43 13.40 21.18
CA SER A 129 5.32 14.35 21.84
C SER A 129 4.57 15.61 22.31
N LEU A 130 3.70 16.16 21.47
CA LEU A 130 2.89 17.33 21.82
C LEU A 130 1.92 17.05 22.99
N THR A 131 1.27 15.89 22.99
CA THR A 131 0.29 15.53 24.03
C THR A 131 0.92 15.09 25.35
N SER A 132 2.17 14.61 25.32
CA SER A 132 2.90 14.15 26.50
C SER A 132 3.97 15.11 27.01
N GLY A 133 4.20 16.24 26.31
CA GLY A 133 5.22 17.22 26.67
C GLY A 133 6.66 16.76 26.42
N GLN A 134 6.87 15.75 25.57
CA GLN A 134 8.20 15.30 25.16
C GLN A 134 8.81 16.27 24.14
N PRO A 135 10.15 16.39 24.07
CA PRO A 135 10.81 17.23 23.09
C PRO A 135 10.56 16.71 21.67
N ILE A 136 10.37 17.64 20.73
CA ILE A 136 10.23 17.33 19.31
C ILE A 136 11.53 17.69 18.62
N GLU A 137 12.10 16.74 17.88
CA GLU A 137 13.32 16.99 17.12
C GLU A 137 13.11 18.08 16.05
N GLU A 138 14.08 18.98 15.90
CA GLU A 138 13.95 20.14 15.00
C GLU A 138 13.75 19.71 13.54
N GLN A 139 14.38 18.60 13.14
CA GLN A 139 14.25 18.02 11.80
C GLN A 139 12.81 17.61 11.45
N MET A 140 12.00 17.25 12.45
CA MET A 140 10.61 16.82 12.25
C MET A 140 9.69 17.99 11.87
N LYS A 141 10.00 19.22 12.31
CA LYS A 141 9.18 20.40 12.01
C LYS A 141 9.12 20.71 10.52
N GLY A 142 10.23 20.50 9.79
CA GLY A 142 10.27 20.66 8.33
C GLY A 142 9.75 19.45 7.57
N HIS A 143 9.77 18.26 8.19
CA HIS A 143 9.40 17.00 7.55
C HIS A 143 7.88 16.75 7.54
N LEU A 144 7.17 17.15 8.60
CA LEU A 144 5.72 16.90 8.71
C LEU A 144 4.87 17.46 7.56
N PRO A 145 5.07 18.69 7.05
CA PRO A 145 4.30 19.19 5.91
C PRO A 145 4.41 18.29 4.68
N HIS A 146 5.58 17.67 4.47
CA HIS A 146 5.77 16.68 3.40
C HIS A 146 4.98 15.40 3.68
N CYS A 147 5.02 14.86 4.90
CA CYS A 147 4.26 13.66 5.28
C CYS A 147 2.75 13.87 5.07
N PHE A 148 2.19 15.00 5.53
CA PHE A 148 0.78 15.31 5.34
C PHE A 148 0.41 15.43 3.86
N GLU A 149 1.22 16.14 3.06
CA GLU A 149 0.94 16.31 1.63
C GLU A 149 1.09 15.00 0.85
N TYR A 150 2.07 14.17 1.19
CA TYR A 150 2.27 12.86 0.57
C TYR A 150 1.14 11.89 0.90
N LEU A 151 0.70 11.81 2.16
CA LEU A 151 -0.44 10.98 2.56
C LEU A 151 -1.74 11.48 1.94
N ARG A 152 -1.98 12.80 1.87
CA ARG A 152 -3.14 13.37 1.17
C ARG A 152 -3.21 12.91 -0.28
N GLN A 153 -2.10 13.03 -1.02
CA GLN A 153 -2.05 12.56 -2.42
C GLN A 153 -2.21 11.04 -2.51
N SER A 154 -1.63 10.28 -1.58
CA SER A 154 -1.74 8.81 -1.55
C SER A 154 -3.18 8.34 -1.32
N ILE A 155 -3.91 8.98 -0.40
CA ILE A 155 -5.33 8.71 -0.14
C ILE A 155 -6.17 8.99 -1.39
N MET A 156 -5.96 10.15 -2.03
CA MET A 156 -6.68 10.51 -3.26
C MET A 156 -6.34 9.60 -4.44
N CYS A 157 -5.09 9.14 -4.53
CA CYS A 157 -4.64 8.21 -5.55
C CYS A 157 -5.27 6.81 -5.36
N CYS A 158 -5.35 6.34 -4.11
CA CYS A 158 -6.05 5.09 -3.79
C CYS A 158 -7.55 5.20 -4.11
N GLY A 159 -8.18 6.34 -3.76
CA GLY A 159 -9.57 6.63 -4.11
C GLY A 159 -10.54 5.57 -3.61
N ASP A 160 -10.37 5.13 -2.36
CA ASP A 160 -11.27 4.13 -1.77
C ASP A 160 -12.71 4.67 -1.72
N THR A 161 -13.64 3.92 -2.32
CA THR A 161 -15.05 4.29 -2.46
C THR A 161 -15.97 3.33 -1.72
N ALA A 162 -15.43 2.54 -0.78
CA ALA A 162 -16.22 1.77 0.16
C ALA A 162 -17.26 2.67 0.86
N LEU A 163 -18.50 2.19 0.96
CA LEU A 163 -19.54 2.89 1.71
C LEU A 163 -19.34 2.64 3.20
N GLU A 164 -19.25 3.70 3.97
CA GLU A 164 -19.15 3.66 5.42
C GLU A 164 -20.49 4.02 6.08
N GLY A 165 -20.75 3.40 7.23
CA GLY A 165 -22.03 3.46 7.94
C GLY A 165 -22.03 4.35 9.18
N GLN A 166 -23.01 4.12 10.06
CA GLN A 166 -23.06 4.74 11.39
C GLN A 166 -21.89 4.23 12.24
N HIS A 167 -21.31 5.13 13.04
CA HIS A 167 -20.22 4.79 13.95
C HIS A 167 -20.55 3.58 14.84
N THR A 168 -19.54 2.79 15.16
CA THR A 168 -19.63 1.65 16.07
C THR A 168 -18.89 1.89 17.39
N THR A 169 -18.05 2.93 17.46
CA THR A 169 -17.16 3.18 18.61
C THR A 169 -17.44 4.47 19.37
N PHE A 170 -18.17 5.44 18.80
CA PHE A 170 -18.46 6.68 19.53
C PHE A 170 -19.51 6.48 20.64
N PRO A 171 -19.51 7.35 21.68
CA PRO A 171 -20.56 7.37 22.70
C PRO A 171 -21.97 7.48 22.14
N ASN A 172 -22.94 6.91 22.87
CA ASN A 172 -24.36 6.97 22.51
C ASN A 172 -24.85 8.41 22.29
N GLY A 173 -25.59 8.63 21.19
CA GLY A 173 -26.19 9.92 20.86
C GLY A 173 -25.33 10.82 19.97
N ILE A 174 -24.10 10.40 19.63
CA ILE A 174 -23.32 11.02 18.56
C ILE A 174 -23.81 10.48 17.21
N ILE A 175 -23.80 11.31 16.18
CA ILE A 175 -24.10 10.90 14.80
C ILE A 175 -22.82 11.13 13.98
N GLY A 176 -22.39 10.12 13.23
CA GLY A 176 -21.19 10.16 12.41
C GLY A 176 -20.83 8.79 11.85
N SER A 177 -19.84 8.76 10.96
CA SER A 177 -19.14 7.54 10.52
C SER A 177 -17.78 7.50 11.21
N ASP A 178 -17.38 6.33 11.68
CA ASP A 178 -16.00 6.04 12.11
C ASP A 178 -15.27 5.11 11.12
N GLY A 179 -15.92 4.73 10.02
CA GLY A 179 -15.38 3.89 8.96
C GLY A 179 -15.13 2.42 9.37
N TRP A 180 -15.32 2.07 10.63
CA TRP A 180 -15.19 0.70 11.09
C TRP A 180 -16.31 -0.17 10.51
N ASP A 181 -16.06 -1.48 10.44
CA ASP A 181 -16.95 -2.50 9.85
C ASP A 181 -17.17 -2.45 8.32
N ALA A 182 -16.93 -1.30 7.69
CA ALA A 182 -17.01 -1.11 6.26
C ALA A 182 -16.13 -2.12 5.51
N LYS A 183 -16.56 -2.54 4.33
CA LYS A 183 -15.86 -3.57 3.54
C LYS A 183 -15.04 -2.91 2.43
N HIS A 184 -13.74 -3.14 2.48
CA HIS A 184 -12.76 -2.59 1.56
C HIS A 184 -12.17 -3.70 0.68
N VAL A 185 -11.82 -3.38 -0.56
CA VAL A 185 -11.00 -4.27 -1.41
C VAL A 185 -9.55 -3.86 -1.22
N CYS A 186 -8.80 -4.64 -0.45
CA CYS A 186 -7.41 -4.37 -0.14
C CYS A 186 -6.49 -5.30 -0.94
N LYS A 187 -5.26 -4.86 -1.20
CA LYS A 187 -4.19 -5.78 -1.57
C LYS A 187 -3.88 -6.73 -0.41
N ASP A 188 -3.38 -7.90 -0.73
CA ASP A 188 -2.86 -8.82 0.27
C ASP A 188 -1.54 -8.29 0.84
N TYR A 189 -1.65 -7.59 1.96
CA TYR A 189 -0.51 -7.03 2.66
C TYR A 189 0.52 -8.08 3.05
N GLY A 190 0.11 -9.32 3.32
CA GLY A 190 1.06 -10.40 3.63
C GLY A 190 1.99 -10.70 2.47
N GLN A 191 1.45 -10.77 1.25
CA GLN A 191 2.25 -10.98 0.03
C GLN A 191 3.20 -9.81 -0.24
N ILE A 192 2.72 -8.58 -0.01
CA ILE A 192 3.56 -7.38 -0.12
C ILE A 192 4.70 -7.46 0.90
N PHE A 193 4.38 -7.68 2.18
CA PHE A 193 5.35 -7.77 3.27
C PHE A 193 6.41 -8.84 2.99
N GLU A 194 6.01 -10.06 2.63
CA GLU A 194 6.93 -11.15 2.30
C GLU A 194 7.85 -10.83 1.11
N TYR A 195 7.31 -10.18 0.07
CA TYR A 195 8.10 -9.75 -1.07
C TYR A 195 9.15 -8.71 -0.66
N LEU A 196 8.76 -7.71 0.12
CA LEU A 196 9.66 -6.65 0.57
C LEU A 196 10.74 -7.18 1.51
N GLU A 197 10.36 -8.04 2.46
CA GLU A 197 11.31 -8.76 3.31
C GLU A 197 12.35 -9.49 2.45
N LYS A 198 11.92 -10.30 1.49
CA LYS A 198 12.84 -11.11 0.68
C LYS A 198 13.81 -10.28 -0.16
N ASN A 199 13.41 -9.09 -0.61
CA ASN A 199 14.16 -8.27 -1.57
C ASN A 199 14.77 -7.00 -0.95
N ARG A 200 14.78 -6.90 0.38
CA ARG A 200 15.34 -5.77 1.13
C ARG A 200 16.84 -5.57 0.85
N VAL A 201 17.28 -4.32 0.90
CA VAL A 201 18.68 -3.94 0.71
C VAL A 201 19.55 -4.25 1.94
N ASP A 202 18.96 -4.24 3.14
CA ASP A 202 19.64 -4.53 4.40
C ASP A 202 18.67 -5.07 5.47
N ASP A 203 19.20 -5.39 6.65
CA ASP A 203 18.47 -5.95 7.79
C ASP A 203 18.15 -4.93 8.89
N GLN A 204 18.24 -3.62 8.61
CA GLN A 204 18.00 -2.61 9.63
C GLN A 204 16.54 -2.65 10.12
N VAL A 205 16.35 -2.45 11.42
CA VAL A 205 15.03 -2.46 12.07
C VAL A 205 14.78 -1.06 12.60
N TRP A 206 14.07 -0.27 11.82
CA TRP A 206 13.72 1.10 12.14
C TRP A 206 12.42 1.47 11.45
N ILE A 207 11.70 2.41 12.06
CA ILE A 207 10.53 3.07 11.50
C ILE A 207 10.58 4.54 11.88
#